data_AF-A0A2H6GYD0-F1
#
_entry.id   AF-A0A2H6GYD0-F1
#
_cell.length_a   1.000
_cell.length_b   1.000
_cell.length_c   1.000
_cell.angle_alpha   90.00
_cell.angle_beta   90.00
_cell.angle_gamma   90.00
#
_symmetry.space_group_name_H-M   'P 1'
#
loop_
_entity.id
_entity.type
_entity.pdbx_description
1 polymer ?
#
loop_
_entity_poly.entity_id
_entity_poly.type
_entity_poly.pdbx_seq_one_letter_code
_entity_poly.pdbx_strand_id
1 'polypeptide(L)'
;MNRNTALIAVFLVLATTVPLGFAQGGERTPAVVDRYQLAREKYKNNVQAYREARSDFISARQKIAVRRNASDGEVRLKWAKTFLLRSTEAMTSHLEVVKTRIEVSRALPDDEKKTVVAEIQSYITWLENVKGDIESAESKEDLLSTAREIREKWLESRVSVKKITGKVLTARLDSIIGKGEGVSDRVDARIEDLKEAGKDTSKLEELLDVYNSKIELAKEKNEAAKAKFAEIDSLEDADKLFREGHQFLKDANRYLREAYGGLKDIVREMRRLNSEE
;
A
#
# COMPACT_ATOMS: atom_id res chain seq x y z
N MET A 1 13.65 13.20 36.82
CA MET A 1 13.40 12.40 35.60
C MET A 1 13.59 13.34 34.40
N ASN A 2 14.79 13.35 33.80
CA ASN A 2 15.18 14.37 32.81
C ASN A 2 14.56 14.11 31.44
N ARG A 3 13.93 15.14 30.85
CA ARG A 3 13.13 15.10 29.62
C ARG A 3 13.94 14.98 28.31
N ASN A 4 15.27 14.83 28.38
CA ASN A 4 16.14 14.82 27.19
C ASN A 4 16.54 13.43 26.67
N THR A 5 16.01 12.33 27.22
CA THR A 5 16.43 10.95 26.85
C THR A 5 15.34 10.08 26.19
N ALA A 6 14.23 10.68 25.73
CA ALA A 6 13.09 9.97 25.16
C ALA A 6 13.04 9.95 23.61
N LEU A 7 14.16 10.21 22.92
CA LEU A 7 14.21 10.23 21.45
C LEU A 7 14.92 9.00 20.89
N ILE A 8 14.30 7.82 20.94
CA ILE A 8 14.65 6.73 20.02
C ILE A 8 13.34 6.24 19.41
N ALA A 9 13.14 6.71 18.18
CA ALA A 9 11.93 6.55 17.40
C ALA A 9 11.53 5.08 17.30
N VAL A 10 10.31 4.78 17.71
CA VAL A 10 9.64 3.55 17.29
C VAL A 10 9.26 3.77 15.83
N PHE A 11 10.06 3.20 14.92
CA PHE A 11 9.72 3.16 13.50
C PHE A 11 8.67 2.07 13.30
N LEU A 12 7.40 2.44 13.41
CA LEU A 12 6.30 1.58 13.00
C LEU A 12 6.30 1.50 11.47
N VAL A 13 6.99 0.50 10.92
CA VAL A 13 6.84 0.12 9.52
C VAL A 13 5.51 -0.62 9.40
N LEU A 14 4.43 0.13 9.19
CA LEU A 14 3.11 -0.43 8.92
C LEU A 14 3.18 -1.18 7.60
N ALA A 15 3.15 -2.51 7.68
CA ALA A 15 3.00 -3.38 6.52
C ALA A 15 1.59 -3.16 5.95
N THR A 16 1.42 -2.23 5.01
CA THR A 16 0.22 -2.11 4.17
C THR A 16 0.16 -3.28 3.20
N THR A 17 -0.02 -4.48 3.75
CA THR A 17 -0.20 -5.72 2.98
C THR A 17 -1.60 -5.75 2.41
N VAL A 18 -1.86 -4.93 1.38
CA VAL A 18 -3.03 -5.14 0.52
C VAL A 18 -2.70 -6.36 -0.36
N PRO A 19 -3.38 -7.50 -0.20
CA PRO A 19 -3.09 -8.70 -0.97
C PRO A 19 -3.18 -8.44 -2.48
N LEU A 20 -2.28 -9.02 -3.26
CA LEU A 20 -2.25 -8.96 -4.74
C LEU A 20 -3.42 -9.71 -5.41
N GLY A 21 -4.35 -10.28 -4.63
CA GLY A 21 -5.30 -11.33 -5.01
C GLY A 21 -6.47 -10.95 -5.91
N PHE A 22 -6.48 -9.80 -6.58
CA PHE A 22 -7.58 -9.39 -7.47
C PHE A 22 -7.09 -8.92 -8.85
N ALA A 23 -6.12 -9.61 -9.45
CA ALA A 23 -5.73 -9.37 -10.84
C ALA A 23 -5.86 -10.67 -11.62
N GLN A 24 -7.10 -11.00 -12.00
CA GLN A 24 -7.36 -11.89 -13.12
C GLN A 24 -7.46 -11.01 -14.37
N GLY A 25 -6.70 -11.34 -15.42
CA GLY A 25 -6.89 -10.74 -16.74
C GLY A 25 -5.65 -10.20 -17.46
N GLY A 26 -4.44 -10.64 -17.11
CA GLY A 26 -3.27 -10.36 -17.94
C GLY A 26 -2.11 -11.23 -17.54
N GLU A 27 -1.46 -11.89 -18.50
CA GLU A 27 -0.30 -12.74 -18.27
C GLU A 27 0.73 -11.98 -17.41
N ARG A 28 0.88 -12.43 -16.16
CA ARG A 28 1.99 -12.04 -15.32
C ARG A 28 3.15 -12.89 -15.80
N THR A 29 4.20 -12.28 -16.33
CA THR A 29 5.43 -13.04 -16.58
C THR A 29 5.92 -13.60 -15.23
N PRO A 30 6.31 -14.88 -15.15
CA PRO A 30 6.78 -15.50 -13.90
C PRO A 30 7.82 -14.62 -13.17
N ALA A 31 8.77 -14.06 -13.93
CA ALA A 31 9.81 -13.17 -13.44
C ALA A 31 9.30 -11.96 -12.62
N VAL A 32 8.12 -11.43 -12.94
CA VAL A 32 7.54 -10.26 -12.24
C VAL A 32 6.90 -10.67 -10.91
N VAL A 33 6.23 -11.83 -10.87
CA VAL A 33 5.69 -12.40 -9.63
C VAL A 33 6.82 -12.77 -8.68
N ASP A 34 7.88 -13.36 -9.21
CA ASP A 34 9.06 -13.79 -8.44
C ASP A 34 9.78 -12.60 -7.81
N ARG A 35 9.94 -11.48 -8.55
CA ARG A 35 10.55 -10.25 -8.00
C ARG A 35 9.76 -9.67 -6.82
N TYR A 36 8.44 -9.59 -6.93
CA TYR A 36 7.62 -9.10 -5.82
C TYR A 36 7.67 -10.04 -4.61
N GLN A 37 7.58 -11.36 -4.83
CA GLN A 37 7.67 -12.33 -3.75
C GLN A 37 9.02 -12.26 -3.04
N LEU A 38 10.11 -12.16 -3.81
CA LEU A 38 11.46 -12.00 -3.30
C LEU A 38 11.60 -10.72 -2.46
N ALA A 39 11.13 -9.58 -2.97
CA ALA A 39 11.15 -8.32 -2.23
C ALA A 39 10.35 -8.42 -0.92
N ARG A 40 9.20 -9.10 -0.95
CA ARG A 40 8.35 -9.30 0.22
C ARG A 40 8.99 -10.19 1.29
N GLU A 41 9.63 -11.29 0.89
CA GLU A 41 10.35 -12.17 1.82
C GLU A 41 11.57 -11.46 2.42
N LYS A 42 12.35 -10.73 1.59
CA LYS A 42 13.45 -9.87 2.06
C LYS A 42 12.96 -8.86 3.10
N TYR A 43 11.85 -8.18 2.83
CA TYR A 43 11.23 -7.26 3.78
C TYR A 43 10.82 -7.93 5.09
N LYS A 44 10.17 -9.10 5.03
CA LYS A 44 9.77 -9.86 6.23
C LYS A 44 10.98 -10.23 7.09
N ASN A 45 12.06 -10.70 6.47
CA ASN A 45 13.30 -11.04 7.16
C ASN A 45 13.96 -9.81 7.80
N ASN A 46 14.03 -8.69 7.08
CA ASN A 46 14.61 -7.45 7.60
C ASN A 46 13.78 -6.84 8.74
N VAL A 47 12.46 -6.93 8.69
CA VAL A 47 11.58 -6.53 9.80
C VAL A 47 11.84 -7.38 11.04
N GLN A 48 12.06 -8.68 10.87
CA GLN A 48 12.39 -9.57 11.99
C GLN A 48 13.75 -9.19 12.60
N ALA A 49 14.78 -9.02 11.78
CA ALA A 49 16.10 -8.58 12.21
C ALA A 49 16.07 -7.21 12.92
N TYR A 50 15.25 -6.27 12.44
CA TYR A 50 15.01 -4.98 13.10
C TYR A 50 14.39 -5.16 14.49
N ARG A 51 13.37 -6.02 14.62
CA ARG A 51 12.69 -6.26 15.90
C ARG A 51 13.65 -6.85 16.93
N GLU A 52 14.49 -7.79 16.51
CA GLU A 52 15.53 -8.39 17.34
C GLU A 52 16.55 -7.35 17.79
N ALA A 53 17.14 -6.60 16.85
CA ALA A 53 18.10 -5.54 17.16
C ALA A 53 17.52 -4.45 18.07
N ARG A 54 16.23 -4.12 17.92
CA ARG A 54 15.52 -3.19 18.82
C ARG A 54 15.42 -3.76 20.24
N SER A 55 15.05 -5.03 20.36
CA SER A 55 14.95 -5.72 21.65
C SER A 55 16.31 -5.75 22.36
N ASP A 56 17.36 -6.10 21.62
CA ASP A 56 18.71 -6.17 22.16
C ASP A 56 19.23 -4.78 22.58
N PHE A 57 18.98 -3.76 21.77
CA PHE A 57 19.35 -2.39 22.10
C PHE A 57 18.65 -1.88 23.38
N ILE A 58 17.34 -2.12 23.52
CA ILE A 58 16.59 -1.75 24.72
C ILE A 58 17.14 -2.51 25.95
N SER A 59 17.38 -3.82 25.79
CA SER A 59 17.91 -4.68 26.85
C SER A 59 19.32 -4.27 27.29
N ALA A 60 20.20 -3.97 26.34
CA ALA A 60 21.55 -3.47 26.59
C ALA A 60 21.48 -2.13 27.34
N ARG A 61 20.61 -1.21 26.90
CA ARG A 61 20.40 0.09 27.55
C ARG A 61 19.94 -0.06 29.01
N GLN A 62 19.02 -0.99 29.27
CA GLN A 62 18.53 -1.27 30.63
C GLN A 62 19.64 -1.84 31.53
N LYS A 63 20.38 -2.85 31.06
CA LYS A 63 21.48 -3.47 31.81
C LYS A 63 22.61 -2.49 32.14
N ILE A 64 22.89 -1.58 31.22
CA ILE A 64 23.91 -0.52 31.35
C ILE A 64 23.40 0.68 32.17
N ALA A 65 22.09 0.89 32.29
CA ALA A 65 21.59 1.93 33.20
C ALA A 65 21.84 1.55 34.67
N VAL A 66 21.89 0.25 34.97
CA VAL A 66 22.08 -0.30 36.32
C VAL A 66 23.57 -0.38 36.72
N ARG A 67 24.49 -0.52 35.75
CA ARG A 67 25.94 -0.59 35.98
C ARG A 67 26.60 0.61 35.29
N ARG A 68 27.35 1.45 36.02
CA ARG A 68 28.02 2.64 35.45
C ARG A 68 29.53 2.42 35.36
N ASN A 69 30.00 1.82 34.27
CA ASN A 69 31.42 1.64 33.96
C ASN A 69 31.81 2.32 32.64
N ALA A 70 33.09 2.66 32.47
CA ALA A 70 33.61 3.33 31.27
C ALA A 70 33.45 2.48 29.98
N SER A 71 33.63 1.15 30.07
CA SER A 71 33.41 0.19 28.98
C SER A 71 31.96 0.17 28.45
N ASP A 72 31.01 0.71 29.22
CA ASP A 72 29.61 0.75 28.80
C ASP A 72 29.35 1.78 27.69
N GLY A 73 30.26 2.73 27.48
CA GLY A 73 30.21 3.70 26.38
C GLY A 73 30.28 3.03 25.01
N GLU A 74 31.34 2.27 24.77
CA GLU A 74 31.57 1.54 23.51
C GLU A 74 30.50 0.49 23.26
N VAL A 75 30.09 -0.24 24.31
CA VAL A 75 29.02 -1.24 24.20
C VAL A 75 27.70 -0.57 23.81
N ARG A 76 27.34 0.58 24.39
CA ARG A 76 26.14 1.35 23.99
C ARG A 76 26.21 1.81 22.54
N LEU A 77 27.36 2.34 22.11
CA LEU A 77 27.55 2.82 20.74
C LEU A 77 27.38 1.67 19.73
N LYS A 78 28.00 0.51 20.00
CA LYS A 78 27.87 -0.69 19.17
C LYS A 78 26.41 -1.12 18.99
N TRP A 79 25.66 -1.24 20.08
CA TRP A 79 24.24 -1.64 19.99
C TRP A 79 23.38 -0.59 19.29
N ALA A 80 23.68 0.69 19.47
CA ALA A 80 22.98 1.78 18.78
C ALA A 80 23.23 1.76 17.27
N LYS A 81 24.48 1.54 16.83
CA LYS A 81 24.83 1.35 15.41
C LYS A 81 24.09 0.17 14.81
N THR A 82 24.14 -1.00 15.46
CA THR A 82 23.41 -2.19 15.00
C THR A 82 21.91 -1.91 14.84
N PHE A 83 21.30 -1.25 15.82
CA PHE A 83 19.89 -0.89 15.75
C PHE A 83 19.57 0.02 14.56
N LEU A 84 20.37 1.06 14.30
CA LEU A 84 20.14 1.98 13.18
C LEU A 84 20.38 1.30 11.83
N LEU A 85 21.43 0.49 11.70
CA LEU A 85 21.67 -0.31 10.48
C LEU A 85 20.47 -1.21 10.17
N ARG A 86 19.99 -2.00 11.14
CA ARG A 86 18.79 -2.83 10.95
C ARG A 86 17.53 -2.02 10.65
N SER A 87 17.42 -0.82 11.21
CA SER A 87 16.33 0.11 10.91
C SER A 87 16.35 0.54 9.44
N THR A 88 17.51 0.98 8.94
CA THR A 88 17.67 1.39 7.53
C THR A 88 17.42 0.24 6.55
N GLU A 89 17.81 -1.00 6.88
CA GLU A 89 17.51 -2.19 6.09
C GLU A 89 16.02 -2.51 6.01
N ALA A 90 15.30 -2.41 7.12
CA ALA A 90 13.85 -2.59 7.17
C ALA A 90 13.12 -1.49 6.39
N MET A 91 13.56 -0.24 6.50
CA MET A 91 13.03 0.90 5.72
C MET A 91 13.27 0.71 4.22
N THR A 92 14.49 0.36 3.83
CA THR A 92 14.89 0.13 2.43
C THR A 92 14.04 -0.96 1.81
N SER A 93 13.95 -2.12 2.47
CA SER A 93 13.16 -3.25 1.95
C SER A 93 11.65 -2.96 1.91
N HIS A 94 11.12 -2.12 2.80
CA HIS A 94 9.73 -1.65 2.69
C HIS A 94 9.52 -0.85 1.40
N LEU A 95 10.40 0.11 1.13
CA LEU A 95 10.35 0.93 -0.08
C LEU A 95 10.54 0.09 -1.34
N GLU A 96 11.41 -0.92 -1.33
CA GLU A 96 11.57 -1.87 -2.44
C GLU A 96 10.26 -2.63 -2.76
N VAL A 97 9.52 -3.07 -1.72
CA VAL A 97 8.22 -3.73 -1.90
C VAL A 97 7.21 -2.78 -2.54
N VAL A 98 7.14 -1.53 -2.05
CA VAL A 98 6.24 -0.51 -2.59
C VAL A 98 6.60 -0.18 -4.04
N LYS A 99 7.89 0.08 -4.33
CA LYS A 99 8.43 0.33 -5.66
C LYS A 99 8.07 -0.79 -6.64
N THR A 100 8.40 -2.03 -6.28
CA THR A 100 8.10 -3.21 -7.11
C THR A 100 6.61 -3.32 -7.39
N ARG A 101 5.76 -3.07 -6.39
CA ARG A 101 4.31 -3.11 -6.58
C ARG A 101 3.80 -2.08 -7.59
N ILE A 102 4.40 -0.89 -7.61
CA ILE A 102 4.06 0.19 -8.54
C ILE A 102 4.53 -0.15 -9.95
N GLU A 103 5.76 -0.65 -10.09
CA GLU A 103 6.34 -1.06 -11.38
C GLU A 103 5.45 -2.08 -12.11
N VAL A 104 4.91 -3.04 -11.36
CA VAL A 104 4.09 -4.14 -11.90
C VAL A 104 2.60 -3.77 -12.03
N SER A 105 2.21 -2.61 -11.53
CA SER A 105 0.84 -2.13 -11.64
C SER A 105 0.54 -1.71 -13.07
N ARG A 106 -0.60 -2.18 -13.59
CA ARG A 106 -1.16 -1.72 -14.88
C ARG A 106 -2.17 -0.58 -14.70
N ALA A 107 -2.41 -0.17 -13.46
CA ALA A 107 -3.44 0.83 -13.15
C ALA A 107 -2.96 2.27 -13.39
N LEU A 108 -1.65 2.51 -13.40
CA LEU A 108 -1.08 3.85 -13.62
C LEU A 108 -0.49 3.97 -15.03
N PRO A 109 -0.57 5.16 -15.64
CA PRO A 109 0.21 5.53 -16.82
C PRO A 109 1.72 5.34 -16.59
N ASP A 110 2.47 5.05 -17.65
CA ASP A 110 3.90 4.71 -17.54
C ASP A 110 4.77 5.91 -17.15
N ASP A 111 4.39 7.13 -17.51
CA ASP A 111 5.05 8.38 -17.10
C ASP A 111 4.86 8.66 -15.60
N GLU A 112 3.64 8.51 -15.08
CA GLU A 112 3.37 8.65 -13.65
C GLU A 112 4.09 7.56 -12.85
N LYS A 113 4.06 6.32 -13.34
CA LYS A 113 4.81 5.19 -12.75
C LYS A 113 6.31 5.49 -12.67
N LYS A 114 6.93 5.98 -13.74
CA LYS A 114 8.36 6.34 -13.76
C LYS A 114 8.69 7.40 -12.72
N THR A 115 7.87 8.45 -12.64
CA THR A 115 8.06 9.57 -11.69
C THR A 115 8.05 9.06 -10.24
N VAL A 116 7.02 8.29 -9.91
CA VAL A 116 6.83 7.72 -8.58
C VAL A 116 7.94 6.73 -8.20
N VAL A 117 8.34 5.87 -9.15
CA VAL A 117 9.42 4.90 -8.94
C VAL A 117 10.76 5.60 -8.70
N ALA A 118 11.02 6.70 -9.44
CA ALA A 118 12.22 7.52 -9.24
C ALA A 118 12.24 8.19 -7.86
N GLU A 119 11.09 8.72 -7.41
CA GLU A 119 10.98 9.30 -6.06
C GLU A 119 11.29 8.25 -4.98
N ILE A 120 10.66 7.07 -5.02
CA ILE A 120 10.93 5.98 -4.06
C ILE A 120 12.40 5.52 -4.13
N GLN A 121 12.97 5.45 -5.33
CA GLN A 121 14.36 5.07 -5.51
C GLN A 121 15.32 6.08 -4.86
N SER A 122 15.00 7.37 -4.88
CA SER A 122 15.82 8.39 -4.20
C SER A 122 15.88 8.18 -2.69
N TYR A 123 14.75 7.82 -2.04
CA TYR A 123 14.73 7.48 -0.62
C TYR A 123 15.51 6.20 -0.31
N ILE A 124 15.42 5.18 -1.19
CA ILE A 124 16.23 3.96 -1.06
C ILE A 124 17.72 4.29 -1.11
N THR A 125 18.15 5.03 -2.13
CA THR A 125 19.56 5.42 -2.30
C THR A 125 20.06 6.28 -1.15
N TRP A 126 19.24 7.19 -0.63
CA TRP A 126 19.59 7.97 0.56
C TRP A 126 19.79 7.08 1.79
N LEU A 127 18.88 6.12 2.03
CA LEU A 127 18.98 5.14 3.13
C LEU A 127 20.16 4.18 2.98
N GLU A 128 20.60 3.91 1.75
CA GLU A 128 21.80 3.11 1.48
C GLU A 128 23.07 3.90 1.80
N ASN A 129 23.13 5.17 1.41
CA ASN A 129 24.28 6.03 1.63
C ASN A 129 24.50 6.34 3.12
N VAL A 130 23.43 6.62 3.87
CA VAL A 130 23.52 6.99 5.30
C VAL A 130 24.05 5.84 6.19
N LYS A 131 24.12 4.60 5.67
CA LYS A 131 24.76 3.49 6.38
C LYS A 131 26.25 3.75 6.62
N GLY A 132 26.93 4.40 5.68
CA GLY A 132 28.34 4.78 5.85
C GLY A 132 28.53 5.71 7.05
N ASP A 133 27.61 6.66 7.25
CA ASP A 133 27.63 7.58 8.40
C ASP A 133 27.36 6.87 9.73
N ILE A 134 26.47 5.87 9.73
CA ILE A 134 26.24 5.03 10.91
C ILE A 134 27.50 4.23 11.27
N GLU A 135 28.16 3.66 10.26
CA GLU A 135 29.36 2.85 10.45
C GLU A 135 30.56 3.69 10.91
N SER A 136 30.73 4.90 10.37
CA SER A 136 31.83 5.80 10.72
C SER A 136 31.64 6.54 12.05
N ALA A 137 30.42 6.65 12.58
CA ALA A 137 30.16 7.42 13.81
C ALA A 137 31.03 6.99 15.00
N GLU A 138 31.88 7.87 15.51
CA GLU A 138 32.80 7.55 16.61
C GLU A 138 32.22 7.88 17.99
N SER A 139 31.23 8.78 18.02
CA SER A 139 30.58 9.22 19.24
C SER A 139 29.08 8.96 19.24
N LYS A 140 28.49 9.08 20.42
CA LYS A 140 27.04 9.04 20.59
C LYS A 140 26.38 10.25 19.93
N GLU A 141 27.02 11.40 20.00
CA GLU A 141 26.55 12.67 19.46
C GLU A 141 26.44 12.61 17.93
N ASP A 142 27.46 12.07 17.25
CA ASP A 142 27.44 11.85 15.80
C ASP A 142 26.28 10.94 15.41
N LEU A 143 26.17 9.80 16.10
CA LEU A 143 25.14 8.82 15.83
C LEU A 143 23.72 9.36 16.09
N LEU A 144 23.56 10.27 17.05
CA LEU A 144 22.29 10.95 17.30
C LEU A 144 21.93 11.94 16.20
N SER A 145 22.90 12.61 15.58
CA SER A 145 22.65 13.46 14.41
C SER A 145 22.14 12.61 13.24
N THR A 146 22.87 11.56 12.89
CA THR A 146 22.48 10.61 11.83
C THR A 146 21.10 10.00 12.08
N ALA A 147 20.80 9.63 13.33
CA ALA A 147 19.49 9.09 13.69
C ALA A 147 18.33 10.10 13.49
N ARG A 148 18.58 11.40 13.70
CA ARG A 148 17.58 12.46 13.44
C ARG A 148 17.34 12.64 11.95
N GLU A 149 18.40 12.69 11.16
CA GLU A 149 18.32 12.80 9.70
C GLU A 149 17.55 11.61 9.10
N ILE A 150 17.86 10.38 9.55
CA ILE A 150 17.12 9.17 9.14
C ILE A 150 15.65 9.30 9.49
N ARG A 151 15.34 9.79 10.68
CA ARG A 151 13.95 9.98 11.11
C ARG A 151 13.25 10.99 10.21
N GLU A 152 13.84 12.14 9.94
CA GLU A 152 13.25 13.19 9.11
C GLU A 152 12.99 12.69 7.70
N LYS A 153 13.98 12.06 7.05
CA LYS A 153 13.80 11.49 5.72
C LYS A 153 12.80 10.34 5.67
N TRP A 154 12.73 9.52 6.71
CA TRP A 154 11.70 8.49 6.80
C TRP A 154 10.29 9.07 6.96
N LEU A 155 10.14 10.16 7.71
CA LEU A 155 8.84 10.82 7.88
C LEU A 155 8.38 11.47 6.57
N GLU A 156 9.29 12.10 5.83
CA GLU A 156 9.04 12.64 4.50
C GLU A 156 8.58 11.53 3.53
N SER A 157 9.34 10.44 3.44
CA SER A 157 9.02 9.33 2.54
C SER A 157 7.66 8.69 2.85
N ARG A 158 7.25 8.63 4.14
CA ARG A 158 5.94 8.10 4.53
C ARG A 158 4.78 8.90 3.95
N VAL A 159 4.89 10.23 3.86
CA VAL A 159 3.84 11.08 3.29
C VAL A 159 3.69 10.77 1.80
N SER A 160 4.81 10.83 1.05
CA SER A 160 4.85 10.49 -0.37
C SER A 160 4.33 9.09 -0.66
N VAL A 161 4.84 8.07 0.04
CA VAL A 161 4.48 6.66 -0.17
C VAL A 161 2.97 6.44 0.05
N LYS A 162 2.36 7.10 1.04
CA LYS A 162 0.92 6.99 1.29
C LYS A 162 0.10 7.61 0.17
N LYS A 163 0.46 8.82 -0.27
CA LYS A 163 -0.20 9.53 -1.37
C LYS A 163 -0.15 8.69 -2.66
N ILE A 164 1.05 8.22 -3.00
CA ILE A 164 1.32 7.33 -4.12
C ILE A 164 0.49 6.04 -4.04
N THR A 165 0.53 5.37 -2.88
CA THR A 165 -0.22 4.12 -2.68
C THR A 165 -1.71 4.35 -2.87
N GLY A 166 -2.23 5.47 -2.36
CA GLY A 166 -3.61 5.89 -2.57
C GLY A 166 -3.98 5.97 -4.05
N LYS A 167 -3.18 6.70 -4.84
CA LYS A 167 -3.36 6.83 -6.30
C LYS A 167 -3.39 5.49 -7.03
N VAL A 168 -2.46 4.59 -6.71
CA VAL A 168 -2.40 3.25 -7.32
C VAL A 168 -3.67 2.45 -7.02
N LEU A 169 -4.17 2.54 -5.78
CA LEU A 169 -5.33 1.78 -5.36
C LEU A 169 -6.62 2.32 -6.00
N THR A 170 -6.78 3.64 -6.09
CA THR A 170 -7.96 4.25 -6.71
C THR A 170 -8.00 4.02 -8.22
N ALA A 171 -6.87 4.18 -8.91
CA ALA A 171 -6.76 3.90 -10.34
C ALA A 171 -7.07 2.44 -10.68
N ARG A 172 -6.72 1.51 -9.77
CA ARG A 172 -7.10 0.10 -9.93
C ARG A 172 -8.61 -0.09 -9.84
N LEU A 173 -9.28 0.60 -8.92
CA LEU A 173 -10.73 0.53 -8.81
C LEU A 173 -11.40 1.17 -10.02
N ASP A 174 -10.88 2.28 -10.55
CA ASP A 174 -11.38 2.89 -11.80
C ASP A 174 -11.37 1.87 -12.95
N SER A 175 -10.28 1.10 -13.09
CA SER A 175 -10.21 0.03 -14.10
C SER A 175 -11.26 -1.07 -13.91
N ILE A 176 -11.64 -1.39 -12.66
CA ILE A 176 -12.66 -2.42 -12.38
C ILE A 176 -14.06 -1.85 -12.57
N ILE A 177 -14.29 -0.60 -12.18
CA ILE A 177 -15.53 0.16 -12.40
C ILE A 177 -15.80 0.27 -13.89
N GLY A 178 -14.83 0.71 -14.70
CA GLY A 178 -14.99 0.83 -16.16
C GLY A 178 -15.26 -0.52 -16.84
N LYS A 179 -14.73 -1.62 -16.31
CA LYS A 179 -15.12 -2.97 -16.77
C LYS A 179 -16.57 -3.31 -16.42
N GLY A 180 -17.05 -2.85 -15.27
CA GLY A 180 -18.43 -3.02 -14.84
C GLY A 180 -19.41 -2.19 -15.68
N GLU A 181 -19.07 -0.94 -15.96
CA GLU A 181 -19.80 -0.08 -16.92
C GLU A 181 -19.88 -0.79 -18.29
N GLY A 182 -18.77 -1.29 -18.82
CA GLY A 182 -18.81 -2.05 -20.08
C GLY A 182 -19.52 -3.42 -20.00
N VAL A 183 -19.80 -3.97 -18.82
CA VAL A 183 -20.73 -5.12 -18.68
C VAL A 183 -22.17 -4.63 -18.74
N SER A 184 -22.47 -3.50 -18.10
CA SER A 184 -23.79 -2.86 -18.15
C SER A 184 -24.22 -2.62 -19.60
N ASP A 185 -23.38 -1.95 -20.39
CA ASP A 185 -23.66 -1.64 -21.80
C ASP A 185 -24.00 -2.89 -22.62
N ARG A 186 -23.32 -4.02 -22.35
CA ARG A 186 -23.56 -5.29 -23.05
C ARG A 186 -24.84 -5.97 -22.61
N VAL A 187 -25.20 -5.87 -21.33
CA VAL A 187 -26.47 -6.40 -20.82
C VAL A 187 -27.62 -5.57 -21.36
N ASP A 188 -27.49 -4.25 -21.39
CA ASP A 188 -28.49 -3.32 -21.90
C ASP A 188 -28.78 -3.57 -23.38
N ALA A 189 -27.75 -3.64 -24.23
CA ALA A 189 -27.90 -4.01 -25.64
C ALA A 189 -28.60 -5.38 -25.82
N ARG A 190 -28.33 -6.34 -24.94
CA ARG A 190 -29.00 -7.64 -25.00
C ARG A 190 -30.46 -7.60 -24.55
N ILE A 191 -30.81 -6.70 -23.62
CA ILE A 191 -32.19 -6.44 -23.24
C ILE A 191 -32.94 -5.84 -24.43
N GLU A 192 -32.34 -4.90 -25.17
CA GLU A 192 -32.92 -4.33 -26.39
C GLU A 192 -33.21 -5.42 -27.44
N ASP A 193 -32.25 -6.30 -27.75
CA ASP A 193 -32.46 -7.45 -28.65
C ASP A 193 -33.69 -8.30 -28.24
N LEU A 194 -33.84 -8.56 -26.93
CA LEU A 194 -34.91 -9.40 -26.40
C LEU A 194 -36.27 -8.70 -26.47
N LYS A 195 -36.31 -7.38 -26.25
CA LYS A 195 -37.53 -6.57 -26.43
C LYS A 195 -37.98 -6.57 -27.88
N GLU A 196 -37.05 -6.41 -28.82
CA GLU A 196 -37.34 -6.48 -30.26
C GLU A 196 -37.88 -7.86 -30.67
N ALA A 197 -37.40 -8.92 -30.02
CA ALA A 197 -37.92 -10.28 -30.16
C ALA A 197 -39.28 -10.51 -29.44
N GLY A 198 -39.88 -9.47 -28.85
CA GLY A 198 -41.18 -9.53 -28.17
C GLY A 198 -41.17 -10.25 -26.82
N LYS A 199 -39.99 -10.45 -26.22
CA LYS A 199 -39.86 -11.07 -24.89
C LYS A 199 -40.09 -10.04 -23.78
N ASP A 200 -40.69 -10.47 -22.66
CA ASP A 200 -40.82 -9.63 -21.47
C ASP A 200 -39.48 -9.56 -20.73
N THR A 201 -38.86 -8.38 -20.75
CA THR A 201 -37.55 -8.11 -20.14
C THR A 201 -37.62 -7.48 -18.77
N SER A 202 -38.81 -7.27 -18.19
CA SER A 202 -39.00 -6.46 -16.98
C SER A 202 -38.05 -6.86 -15.83
N LYS A 203 -37.85 -8.17 -15.64
CA LYS A 203 -36.95 -8.70 -14.61
C LYS A 203 -35.46 -8.50 -14.92
N LEU A 204 -35.07 -8.55 -16.20
CA LEU A 204 -33.68 -8.26 -16.58
C LEU A 204 -33.36 -6.78 -16.34
N GLU A 205 -34.28 -5.88 -16.66
CA GLU A 205 -34.14 -4.45 -16.43
C GLU A 205 -33.99 -4.15 -14.94
N GLU A 206 -34.84 -4.74 -14.07
CA GLU A 206 -34.71 -4.61 -12.62
C GLU A 206 -33.34 -5.08 -12.10
N LEU A 207 -32.87 -6.23 -12.59
CA LEU A 207 -31.56 -6.77 -12.20
C LEU A 207 -30.41 -5.88 -12.69
N LEU A 208 -30.51 -5.31 -13.89
CA LEU A 208 -29.54 -4.38 -14.44
C LEU A 208 -29.52 -3.06 -13.65
N ASP A 209 -30.67 -2.54 -13.24
CA ASP A 209 -30.76 -1.33 -12.40
C ASP A 209 -30.06 -1.53 -11.05
N VAL A 210 -30.27 -2.69 -10.41
CA VAL A 210 -29.57 -3.04 -9.17
C VAL A 210 -28.06 -3.12 -9.41
N TYR A 211 -27.63 -3.75 -10.52
CA TYR A 211 -26.22 -3.82 -10.89
C TYR A 211 -25.61 -2.42 -11.05
N ASN A 212 -26.26 -1.55 -11.83
CA ASN A 212 -25.82 -0.19 -12.13
C ASN A 212 -25.73 0.67 -10.88
N SER A 213 -26.73 0.60 -10.00
CA SER A 213 -26.71 1.31 -8.71
C SER A 213 -25.48 0.94 -7.88
N LYS A 214 -25.06 -0.33 -7.90
CA LYS A 214 -23.86 -0.78 -7.17
C LYS A 214 -22.57 -0.31 -7.83
N ILE A 215 -22.51 -0.24 -9.16
CA ILE A 215 -21.36 0.33 -9.88
C ILE A 215 -21.22 1.83 -9.55
N GLU A 216 -22.31 2.59 -9.56
CA GLU A 216 -22.30 4.01 -9.20
C GLU A 216 -21.89 4.24 -7.75
N LEU A 217 -22.42 3.45 -6.80
CA LEU A 217 -21.96 3.52 -5.40
C LEU A 217 -20.46 3.21 -5.28
N ALA A 218 -19.92 2.26 -6.06
CA ALA A 218 -18.49 1.99 -6.06
C ALA A 218 -17.68 3.18 -6.58
N LYS A 219 -18.17 3.85 -7.62
CA LYS A 219 -17.58 5.05 -8.21
C LYS A 219 -17.55 6.21 -7.23
N GLU A 220 -18.67 6.52 -6.58
CA GLU A 220 -18.75 7.54 -5.54
C GLU A 220 -17.75 7.31 -4.41
N LYS A 221 -17.63 6.06 -3.93
CA LYS A 221 -16.67 5.73 -2.88
C LYS A 221 -15.22 5.81 -3.39
N ASN A 222 -14.95 5.49 -4.65
CA ASN A 222 -13.61 5.65 -5.21
C ASN A 222 -13.23 7.14 -5.32
N GLU A 223 -14.15 8.01 -5.73
CA GLU A 223 -13.93 9.47 -5.76
C GLU A 223 -13.69 10.04 -4.35
N ALA A 224 -14.47 9.61 -3.36
CA ALA A 224 -14.22 10.00 -1.97
C ALA A 224 -12.83 9.54 -1.48
N ALA A 225 -12.37 8.36 -1.90
CA ALA A 225 -11.02 7.89 -1.60
C ALA A 225 -9.95 8.75 -2.29
N LYS A 226 -10.14 9.11 -3.57
CA LYS A 226 -9.22 10.00 -4.30
C LYS A 226 -9.06 11.34 -3.60
N ALA A 227 -10.16 11.95 -3.17
CA ALA A 227 -10.12 13.21 -2.41
C ALA A 227 -9.27 13.09 -1.15
N LYS A 228 -9.49 12.04 -0.34
CA LYS A 228 -8.72 11.79 0.88
C LYS A 228 -7.23 11.57 0.65
N PHE A 229 -6.86 10.88 -0.42
CA PHE A 229 -5.44 10.69 -0.74
C PHE A 229 -4.80 11.94 -1.34
N ALA A 230 -5.55 12.78 -2.05
CA ALA A 230 -5.06 14.04 -2.59
C ALA A 230 -4.71 15.06 -1.49
N GLU A 231 -5.48 15.07 -0.39
CA GLU A 231 -5.26 15.90 0.81
C GLU A 231 -4.01 15.51 1.62
N ILE A 232 -3.34 14.40 1.30
CA ILE A 232 -2.11 13.98 2.01
C ILE A 232 -0.94 14.87 1.56
N ASP A 233 -0.67 15.90 2.36
CA ASP A 233 0.43 16.84 2.13
C ASP A 233 1.37 17.00 3.33
N SER A 234 0.97 16.52 4.52
CA SER A 234 1.76 16.63 5.73
C SER A 234 1.72 15.33 6.55
N LEU A 235 2.70 15.18 7.44
CA LEU A 235 2.77 14.03 8.34
C LEU A 235 1.60 13.98 9.34
N GLU A 236 1.11 15.13 9.77
CA GLU A 236 0.08 15.28 10.81
C GLU A 236 -1.21 14.55 10.41
N ASP A 237 -1.65 14.75 9.17
CA ASP A 237 -2.90 14.18 8.67
C ASP A 237 -2.70 12.91 7.84
N ALA A 238 -1.48 12.61 7.37
CA ALA A 238 -1.21 11.48 6.48
C ALA A 238 -1.76 10.15 7.00
N ASP A 239 -1.61 9.83 8.28
CA ASP A 239 -2.10 8.57 8.84
C ASP A 239 -3.64 8.54 8.98
N LYS A 240 -4.28 9.68 9.23
CA LYS A 240 -5.74 9.79 9.33
C LYS A 240 -6.37 9.71 7.94
N LEU A 241 -5.95 10.58 7.03
CA LEU A 241 -6.44 10.66 5.66
C LEU A 241 -6.24 9.33 4.91
N PHE A 242 -5.09 8.69 5.09
CA PHE A 242 -4.85 7.38 4.48
C PHE A 242 -5.82 6.31 4.99
N ARG A 243 -6.16 6.32 6.29
CA ARG A 243 -7.15 5.38 6.86
C ARG A 243 -8.56 5.66 6.36
N GLU A 244 -8.96 6.93 6.28
CA GLU A 244 -10.26 7.35 5.74
C GLU A 244 -10.40 6.95 4.27
N GLY A 245 -9.41 7.30 3.43
CA GLY A 245 -9.38 6.88 2.02
C GLY A 245 -9.42 5.37 1.86
N HIS A 246 -8.67 4.63 2.69
CA HIS A 246 -8.70 3.17 2.67
C HIS A 246 -10.06 2.57 3.09
N GLN A 247 -10.78 3.22 3.99
CA GLN A 247 -12.14 2.79 4.35
C GLN A 247 -13.10 2.96 3.17
N PHE A 248 -13.04 4.09 2.45
CA PHE A 248 -13.82 4.27 1.23
C PHE A 248 -13.48 3.23 0.15
N LEU A 249 -12.19 2.89 -0.04
CA LEU A 249 -11.80 1.81 -0.94
C LEU A 249 -12.39 0.45 -0.55
N LYS A 250 -12.55 0.16 0.75
CA LYS A 250 -13.20 -1.07 1.21
C LYS A 250 -14.67 -1.09 0.85
N ASP A 251 -15.36 0.05 1.04
CA ASP A 251 -16.77 0.19 0.68
C ASP A 251 -16.98 0.08 -0.84
N ALA A 252 -16.14 0.74 -1.64
CA ALA A 252 -16.14 0.60 -3.10
C ALA A 252 -15.98 -0.87 -3.53
N ASN A 253 -15.00 -1.58 -2.96
CA ASN A 253 -14.80 -3.01 -3.22
C ASN A 253 -15.99 -3.88 -2.79
N ARG A 254 -16.70 -3.52 -1.72
CA ARG A 254 -17.92 -4.24 -1.31
C ARG A 254 -19.00 -4.10 -2.39
N TYR A 255 -19.28 -2.89 -2.84
CA TYR A 255 -20.28 -2.66 -3.89
C TYR A 255 -19.92 -3.33 -5.21
N LEU A 256 -18.64 -3.31 -5.62
CA LEU A 256 -18.19 -4.06 -6.79
C LEU A 256 -18.47 -5.57 -6.62
N ARG A 257 -18.15 -6.16 -5.47
CA ARG A 257 -18.45 -7.60 -5.24
C ARG A 257 -19.93 -7.89 -5.30
N GLU A 258 -20.77 -7.03 -4.75
CA GLU A 258 -22.24 -7.15 -4.83
C GLU A 258 -22.72 -7.08 -6.28
N ALA A 259 -22.24 -6.10 -7.07
CA ALA A 259 -22.56 -5.96 -8.49
C ALA A 259 -22.17 -7.23 -9.27
N TYR A 260 -20.91 -7.65 -9.19
CA TYR A 260 -20.43 -8.84 -9.90
C TYR A 260 -21.10 -10.13 -9.39
N GLY A 261 -21.57 -10.17 -8.15
CA GLY A 261 -22.38 -11.26 -7.62
C GLY A 261 -23.75 -11.37 -8.30
N GLY A 262 -24.40 -10.23 -8.55
CA GLY A 262 -25.69 -10.15 -9.24
C GLY A 262 -25.67 -10.58 -10.71
N LEU A 263 -24.50 -10.57 -11.36
CA LEU A 263 -24.36 -11.01 -12.76
C LEU A 263 -24.82 -12.45 -12.98
N LYS A 264 -24.73 -13.31 -11.97
CA LYS A 264 -25.21 -14.70 -12.08
C LYS A 264 -26.71 -14.75 -12.33
N ASP A 265 -27.48 -13.88 -11.69
CA ASP A 265 -28.93 -13.84 -11.82
C ASP A 265 -29.33 -13.23 -13.17
N ILE A 266 -28.63 -12.17 -13.61
CA ILE A 266 -28.74 -11.59 -14.95
C ILE A 266 -28.51 -12.65 -16.04
N VAL A 267 -27.41 -13.42 -15.94
CA VAL A 267 -27.10 -14.49 -16.92
C VAL A 267 -28.14 -15.61 -16.87
N ARG A 268 -28.64 -15.99 -15.69
CA ARG A 268 -29.69 -17.01 -15.57
C ARG A 268 -30.97 -16.56 -16.25
N GLU A 269 -31.36 -15.31 -16.03
CA GLU A 269 -32.58 -14.74 -16.60
C GLU A 269 -32.48 -14.60 -18.12
N MET A 270 -31.33 -14.13 -18.65
CA MET A 270 -31.08 -14.11 -20.09
C MET A 270 -31.21 -15.50 -20.73
N ARG A 271 -30.71 -16.55 -20.07
CA ARG A 271 -30.84 -17.93 -20.57
C ARG A 271 -32.29 -18.40 -20.58
N ARG A 272 -33.07 -18.06 -19.55
CA ARG A 272 -34.50 -18.40 -19.49
C ARG A 272 -35.25 -17.81 -20.68
N LEU A 273 -35.07 -16.51 -20.94
CA LEU A 273 -35.75 -15.82 -22.04
C LEU A 273 -35.35 -16.34 -23.42
N ASN A 274 -34.08 -16.75 -23.59
CA ASN A 274 -33.62 -17.39 -24.82
C ASN A 274 -34.14 -18.82 -25.01
N SER A 275 -34.53 -19.53 -23.93
CA SER A 275 -35.01 -20.92 -24.00
C SER A 275 -36.52 -21.06 -24.17
N GLU A 276 -37.27 -19.97 -24.10
CA GLU A 276 -38.73 -19.94 -24.26
C GLU A 276 -39.14 -19.82 -25.75
N GLU A 277 -38.50 -20.60 -26.62
CA GLU A 277 -38.99 -20.90 -27.98
C GLU A 277 -40.07 -21.99 -27.93
#